data_AF-D9ZJ33-F1
#
_entry.id   AF-D9ZJ33-F1
#
_cell.length_a   1.000
_cell.length_b   1.000
_cell.length_c   1.000
_cell.angle_alpha   90.00
_cell.angle_beta   90.00
_cell.angle_gamma   90.00
#
_symmetry.space_group_name_H-M   'P 1'
#
loop_
_entity.id
_entity.type
_entity.pdbx_description
1 polymer ?
#
loop_
_entity_poly.entity_id
_entity_poly.type
_entity_poly.pdbx_seq_one_letter_code
_entity_poly.pdbx_strand_id
1 'polypeptide(L)'
;MLVEDPATDDVISWNDDGSAFVVWQTAEFARDLLPTLFKHSNFSSFVRQLNTYGFRKVATNRWEFCNDKFRKGEKDQLCDIRRRKAWATKQQPINNAVTQQAGAAALLPNEFDEDQRSSSTSSSSEFSSLVDENKRLKQENGVLSSELTSMKRKCKELLDLVAKYGDSAEKEEEDNERVLKLFGVRLEVTGERERKRKRAEISATANVLLSQACK
;
A
#
# COMPACT_ATOMS: atom_id res chain seq x y z
N MET A 1 -14.94 -4.10 24.79
CA MET A 1 -13.66 -3.96 24.05
C MET A 1 -13.71 -2.65 23.28
N LEU A 2 -12.60 -1.98 22.93
CA LEU A 2 -12.62 -0.64 22.29
C LEU A 2 -13.58 -0.53 21.09
N VAL A 3 -13.63 -1.56 20.26
CA VAL A 3 -14.45 -1.60 19.03
C VAL A 3 -15.91 -2.02 19.31
N GLU A 4 -16.26 -2.39 20.53
CA GLU A 4 -17.64 -2.82 20.88
C GLU A 4 -18.49 -1.70 21.45
N ASP A 5 -17.91 -0.55 21.77
CA ASP A 5 -18.65 0.56 22.37
C ASP A 5 -19.32 1.40 21.28
N PRO A 6 -20.68 1.44 21.22
CA PRO A 6 -21.40 2.23 20.22
C PRO A 6 -21.08 3.72 20.29
N ALA A 7 -20.63 4.24 21.45
CA ALA A 7 -20.24 5.63 21.60
C ALA A 7 -18.99 5.98 20.78
N THR A 8 -18.21 4.98 20.35
CA THR A 8 -16.97 5.17 19.60
C THR A 8 -17.09 4.81 18.12
N ASP A 9 -18.27 4.37 17.66
CA ASP A 9 -18.48 3.86 16.30
C ASP A 9 -18.13 4.89 15.20
N ASP A 10 -18.31 6.18 15.47
CA ASP A 10 -17.93 7.26 14.54
C ASP A 10 -16.42 7.35 14.29
N VAL A 11 -15.62 6.87 15.25
CA VAL A 11 -14.14 6.94 15.22
C VAL A 11 -13.54 5.58 14.89
N ILE A 12 -14.04 4.52 15.53
CA ILE A 12 -13.63 3.13 15.33
C ILE A 12 -14.84 2.20 15.49
N SER A 13 -15.13 1.39 14.48
CA SER A 13 -16.25 0.46 14.52
C SER A 13 -15.88 -0.90 13.92
N TRP A 14 -16.74 -1.89 14.15
CA TRP A 14 -16.72 -3.11 13.35
C TRP A 14 -17.17 -2.82 11.91
N ASN A 15 -16.73 -3.66 10.97
CA ASN A 15 -17.38 -3.77 9.68
C ASN A 15 -18.74 -4.50 9.80
N ASP A 16 -19.54 -4.45 8.75
CA ASP A 16 -20.90 -5.02 8.75
C ASP A 16 -20.90 -6.52 9.10
N ASP A 17 -19.88 -7.25 8.65
CA ASP A 17 -19.75 -8.70 8.88
C ASP A 17 -19.13 -9.06 10.25
N GLY A 18 -18.66 -8.08 11.03
CA GLY A 18 -18.00 -8.30 12.32
C GLY A 18 -16.66 -9.05 12.26
N SER A 19 -16.06 -9.17 11.08
CA SER A 19 -14.79 -9.88 10.82
C SER A 19 -13.56 -8.98 10.83
N ALA A 20 -13.77 -7.66 10.75
CA ALA A 20 -12.73 -6.64 10.73
C ALA A 20 -13.21 -5.40 11.48
N PHE A 21 -12.26 -4.56 11.89
CA PHE A 21 -12.58 -3.23 12.41
C PHE A 21 -11.99 -2.15 11.52
N VAL A 22 -12.65 -1.00 11.52
CA VAL A 22 -12.31 0.15 10.71
C VAL A 22 -12.02 1.34 11.61
N VAL A 23 -10.91 2.04 11.36
CA VAL A 23 -10.63 3.34 11.96
C VAL A 23 -11.01 4.41 10.93
N TRP A 24 -12.09 5.15 11.20
CA TRP A 24 -12.62 6.17 10.30
C TRP A 24 -11.86 7.48 10.42
N GLN A 25 -11.64 7.93 11.66
CA GLN A 25 -11.06 9.23 11.98
C GLN A 25 -9.74 9.05 12.72
N THR A 26 -8.65 8.87 11.97
CA THR A 26 -7.33 8.55 12.57
C THR A 26 -6.81 9.63 13.51
N ALA A 27 -7.09 10.90 13.24
CA ALA A 27 -6.65 12.02 14.07
C ALA A 27 -7.38 12.05 15.43
N GLU A 28 -8.69 11.85 15.43
CA GLU A 28 -9.52 11.81 16.65
C GLU A 28 -9.22 10.54 17.45
N PHE A 29 -9.14 9.39 16.79
CA PHE A 29 -8.67 8.15 17.40
C PHE A 29 -7.32 8.32 18.12
N ALA A 30 -6.37 9.00 17.47
CA ALA A 30 -5.03 9.19 18.01
C ALA A 30 -4.98 10.14 19.22
N ARG A 31 -5.77 11.22 19.21
CA ARG A 31 -5.77 12.21 20.29
C ARG A 31 -6.64 11.79 21.47
N ASP A 32 -7.81 11.22 21.20
CA ASP A 32 -8.88 11.12 22.17
C ASP A 32 -9.02 9.67 22.71
N LEU A 33 -8.76 8.65 21.89
CA LEU A 33 -8.86 7.23 22.29
C LEU A 33 -7.53 6.57 22.63
N LEU A 34 -6.44 6.87 21.91
CA LEU A 34 -5.16 6.23 22.21
C LEU A 34 -4.62 6.54 23.62
N PRO A 35 -4.69 7.78 24.14
CA PRO A 35 -4.18 8.08 25.49
C PRO A 35 -4.97 7.43 26.63
N THR A 36 -6.25 7.10 26.41
CA THR A 36 -7.09 6.46 27.44
C THR A 36 -6.80 4.96 27.55
N LEU A 37 -6.29 4.34 26.48
CA LEU A 37 -6.01 2.90 26.40
C LEU A 37 -4.52 2.54 26.40
N PHE A 38 -3.67 3.46 25.93
CA PHE A 38 -2.23 3.28 25.78
C PHE A 38 -1.47 4.47 26.35
N LYS A 39 -0.18 4.26 26.67
CA LYS A 39 0.71 5.32 27.16
C LYS A 39 1.26 6.23 26.05
N HIS A 40 0.59 6.30 24.91
CA HIS A 40 1.01 7.10 23.75
C HIS A 40 -0.20 7.49 22.90
N SER A 41 -0.10 8.60 22.17
CA SER A 41 -1.12 9.05 21.19
C SER A 41 -0.74 8.72 19.73
N ASN A 42 0.32 7.93 19.50
CA ASN A 42 0.82 7.72 18.14
C ASN A 42 0.09 6.57 17.43
N PHE A 43 -0.68 6.91 16.38
CA PHE A 43 -1.36 5.93 15.53
C PHE A 43 -0.42 4.88 14.93
N SER A 44 0.80 5.27 14.55
CA SER A 44 1.78 4.33 14.00
C SER A 44 2.19 3.27 15.01
N SER A 45 2.26 3.61 16.30
CA SER A 45 2.55 2.64 17.37
C SER A 45 1.42 1.64 17.54
N PHE A 46 0.17 2.11 17.46
CA PHE A 46 -1.01 1.24 17.43
C PHE A 46 -0.97 0.26 16.24
N VAL A 47 -0.71 0.75 15.02
CA VAL A 47 -0.55 -0.11 13.83
C VAL A 47 0.59 -1.11 14.00
N ARG A 48 1.69 -0.71 14.66
CA ARG A 48 2.80 -1.62 14.95
C ARG A 48 2.39 -2.74 15.91
N GLN A 49 1.55 -2.45 16.90
CA GLN A 49 0.97 -3.47 17.78
C GLN A 49 0.07 -4.43 17.00
N LEU A 50 -0.83 -3.91 16.16
CA LEU A 50 -1.67 -4.74 15.28
C LEU A 50 -0.83 -5.72 14.46
N ASN A 51 0.21 -5.22 13.79
CA ASN A 51 1.14 -6.05 13.04
C ASN A 51 1.83 -7.11 13.92
N THR A 52 2.21 -6.75 15.14
CA THR A 52 2.86 -7.67 16.09
C THR A 52 1.95 -8.84 16.47
N TYR A 53 0.64 -8.63 16.54
CA TYR A 53 -0.37 -9.65 16.80
C TYR A 53 -0.97 -10.27 15.53
N GLY A 54 -0.41 -9.98 14.36
CA GLY A 54 -0.77 -10.65 13.10
C GLY A 54 -2.02 -10.10 12.40
N PHE A 55 -2.53 -8.94 12.82
CA PHE A 55 -3.57 -8.24 12.08
C PHE A 55 -3.04 -7.81 10.70
N ARG A 56 -3.91 -7.86 9.70
CA ARG A 56 -3.60 -7.48 8.31
C ARG A 56 -4.50 -6.33 7.89
N LYS A 57 -3.95 -5.41 7.09
CA LYS A 57 -4.73 -4.33 6.49
C LYS A 57 -5.53 -4.91 5.31
N VAL A 58 -6.85 -4.72 5.30
CA VAL A 58 -7.75 -5.28 4.29
C VAL A 58 -7.89 -4.37 3.07
N ALA A 59 -7.83 -3.05 3.29
CA ALA A 59 -8.06 -2.05 2.26
C ALA A 59 -6.87 -1.07 2.14
N THR A 60 -6.58 -0.60 0.93
CA THR A 60 -5.51 0.41 0.70
C THR A 60 -5.96 1.80 1.10
N ASN A 61 -7.20 2.17 0.75
CA ASN A 61 -7.83 3.47 0.97
C ASN A 61 -8.47 3.64 2.35
N ARG A 62 -8.61 2.56 3.13
CA ARG A 62 -9.29 2.55 4.43
C ARG A 62 -8.43 1.89 5.49
N TRP A 63 -8.47 2.39 6.72
CA TRP A 63 -7.76 1.80 7.87
C TRP A 63 -8.55 0.65 8.47
N GLU A 64 -8.76 -0.38 7.65
CA GLU A 64 -9.47 -1.59 8.02
C GLU A 64 -8.50 -2.72 8.29
N PHE A 65 -8.68 -3.38 9.43
CA PHE A 65 -7.80 -4.45 9.89
C PHE A 65 -8.59 -5.68 10.30
N CYS A 66 -8.12 -6.85 9.87
CA CYS A 66 -8.72 -8.13 10.24
C CYS A 66 -7.69 -9.07 10.87
N ASN A 67 -8.20 -10.00 11.67
CA ASN A 67 -7.49 -11.17 12.16
C ASN A 67 -8.51 -12.29 12.30
N ASP A 68 -8.16 -13.50 11.86
CA ASP A 68 -9.09 -14.64 11.77
C ASP A 68 -9.73 -15.00 13.13
N LYS A 69 -9.03 -14.66 14.23
CA LYS A 69 -9.42 -14.92 15.63
C LYS A 69 -9.91 -13.68 16.37
N PHE A 70 -10.07 -12.55 15.67
CA PHE A 70 -10.61 -11.31 16.22
C PHE A 70 -11.96 -11.01 15.56
N ARG A 71 -13.04 -11.48 16.18
CA ARG A 71 -14.41 -11.36 15.65
C ARG A 71 -15.35 -10.71 16.67
N LYS A 72 -16.35 -9.99 16.17
CA LYS A 72 -17.38 -9.37 17.00
C LYS A 72 -18.16 -10.45 17.76
N GLY A 73 -18.22 -10.34 19.09
CA GLY A 73 -18.94 -11.30 19.95
C GLY A 73 -18.20 -12.59 20.29
N GLU A 74 -17.15 -12.98 19.56
CA GLU A 74 -16.38 -14.21 19.80
C GLU A 74 -15.08 -13.93 20.59
N LYS A 75 -15.22 -13.44 21.83
CA LYS A 75 -14.07 -13.07 22.67
C LYS A 75 -13.17 -14.24 23.04
N ASP A 76 -13.70 -15.45 23.06
CA ASP A 76 -12.94 -16.64 23.48
C ASP A 76 -11.79 -16.92 22.51
N GLN A 77 -11.92 -16.56 21.23
CA GLN A 77 -10.87 -16.73 20.23
C GLN A 77 -9.68 -15.79 20.42
N LEU A 78 -9.82 -14.71 21.21
CA LEU A 78 -8.75 -13.76 21.48
C LEU A 78 -7.54 -14.43 22.14
N CYS A 79 -7.74 -15.52 22.88
CA CYS A 79 -6.66 -16.25 23.54
C CYS A 79 -5.70 -16.94 22.54
N ASP A 80 -6.16 -17.19 21.31
CA ASP A 80 -5.35 -17.76 20.23
C ASP A 80 -4.46 -16.70 19.55
N ILE A 81 -4.76 -15.41 19.75
CA ILE A 81 -3.99 -14.31 19.16
C ILE A 81 -2.67 -14.15 19.91
N ARG A 82 -1.62 -14.77 19.36
CA ARG A 82 -0.28 -14.73 19.93
C ARG A 82 0.60 -13.69 19.24
N ARG A 83 1.43 -13.05 20.05
CA ARG A 83 2.50 -12.16 19.55
C ARG A 83 3.41 -12.95 18.61
N ARG A 84 3.58 -12.46 17.39
CA ARG A 84 4.53 -13.04 16.44
C ARG A 84 5.93 -12.88 17.00
N LYS A 85 6.71 -13.97 16.99
CA LYS A 85 8.14 -13.90 17.27
C LYS A 85 8.76 -12.99 16.20
N ALA A 86 9.57 -12.01 16.61
CA ALA A 86 10.32 -11.20 15.66
C ALA A 86 10.97 -12.15 14.66
N TRP A 87 10.82 -11.86 13.37
CA TRP A 87 11.38 -12.63 12.28
C TRP A 87 12.89 -12.77 12.53
N ALA A 88 13.32 -13.86 13.17
CA ALA A 88 14.65 -14.35 12.93
C ALA A 88 14.57 -14.84 11.49
N THR A 89 15.16 -14.10 10.56
CA THR A 89 15.48 -14.62 9.24
C THR A 89 16.23 -15.93 9.45
N LYS A 90 15.53 -17.06 9.42
CA LYS A 90 16.16 -18.34 9.13
C LYS A 90 16.54 -18.25 7.66
N GLN A 91 17.72 -17.69 7.39
CA GLN A 91 18.47 -18.06 6.21
C GLN A 91 18.64 -19.57 6.32
N GLN A 92 17.90 -20.31 5.51
CA GLN A 92 18.16 -21.73 5.29
C GLN A 92 19.55 -21.82 4.64
N PRO A 93 20.56 -22.43 5.27
CA PRO A 93 21.80 -22.71 4.58
C PRO A 93 21.52 -23.71 3.46
N ILE A 94 22.08 -23.41 2.31
CA ILE A 94 22.02 -24.20 1.09
C ILE A 94 22.81 -25.49 1.36
N ASN A 95 22.13 -26.64 1.27
CA ASN A 95 22.75 -27.95 1.40
C ASN A 95 23.70 -28.20 0.21
N ASN A 96 25.01 -28.16 0.46
CA ASN A 96 25.98 -28.85 -0.37
C ASN A 96 26.55 -30.03 0.45
N ALA A 97 26.33 -31.23 -0.06
CA ALA A 97 26.87 -32.47 0.49
C ALA A 97 28.39 -32.55 0.30
N VAL A 98 29.09 -33.09 1.30
CA VAL A 98 30.18 -34.10 1.20
C VAL A 98 30.63 -34.51 2.62
N THR A 99 30.32 -35.78 2.97
CA THR A 99 31.08 -36.81 3.71
C THR A 99 32.24 -36.42 4.66
N GLN A 100 32.17 -36.80 5.96
CA GLN A 100 32.81 -38.00 6.59
C GLN A 100 32.81 -37.96 8.16
N GLN A 101 32.31 -39.05 8.76
CA GLN A 101 32.72 -39.77 10.01
C GLN A 101 32.62 -39.21 11.47
N ALA A 102 31.92 -40.03 12.28
CA ALA A 102 32.23 -40.59 13.61
C ALA A 102 31.99 -39.78 14.92
N GLY A 103 31.21 -40.39 15.83
CA GLY A 103 31.15 -40.02 17.26
C GLY A 103 29.88 -40.54 17.96
N ALA A 104 30.03 -41.33 19.02
CA ALA A 104 29.03 -42.25 19.57
C ALA A 104 28.09 -41.69 20.66
N ALA A 105 26.98 -42.43 20.85
CA ALA A 105 26.26 -42.74 22.10
C ALA A 105 25.54 -41.60 22.88
N ALA A 106 24.22 -41.73 23.08
CA ALA A 106 23.66 -42.53 24.17
C ALA A 106 22.11 -42.41 24.22
N LEU A 107 21.49 -43.55 24.49
CA LEU A 107 20.07 -43.83 24.66
C LEU A 107 19.50 -43.20 25.94
N LEU A 108 18.20 -42.87 25.96
CA LEU A 108 17.25 -43.44 26.93
C LEU A 108 15.81 -43.44 26.34
N PRO A 109 15.05 -44.53 26.50
CA PRO A 109 13.65 -44.64 26.10
C PRO A 109 12.70 -44.29 27.26
N ASN A 110 11.53 -43.73 26.97
CA ASN A 110 10.36 -43.99 27.81
C ASN A 110 9.08 -43.89 26.98
N GLU A 111 8.37 -45.01 26.94
CA GLU A 111 7.06 -45.20 26.32
C GLU A 111 5.97 -44.63 27.23
N PHE A 112 5.05 -43.85 26.67
CA PHE A 112 3.63 -43.89 27.07
C PHE A 112 2.75 -43.37 25.93
N ASP A 113 1.56 -43.94 25.88
CA ASP A 113 0.77 -44.31 24.70
C ASP A 113 -0.32 -43.29 24.33
N GLU A 114 -0.97 -43.57 23.20
CA GLU A 114 -2.27 -43.11 22.69
C GLU A 114 -2.42 -41.78 21.92
N ASP A 115 -2.59 -41.98 20.61
CA ASP A 115 -3.72 -41.53 19.78
C ASP A 115 -4.02 -40.03 19.64
N GLN A 116 -3.59 -39.46 18.50
CA GLN A 116 -4.50 -39.00 17.43
C GLN A 116 -3.68 -38.73 16.16
N ARG A 117 -3.53 -39.77 15.33
CA ARG A 117 -3.14 -39.64 13.93
C ARG A 117 -4.40 -39.30 13.14
N SER A 118 -4.52 -38.06 12.66
CA SER A 118 -5.06 -37.69 11.32
C SER A 118 -5.37 -36.20 11.22
N SER A 119 -4.45 -35.41 10.65
CA SER A 119 -4.76 -34.15 9.92
C SER A 119 -3.51 -33.45 9.32
N SER A 120 -2.29 -33.88 9.65
CA SER A 120 -1.06 -33.19 9.22
C SER A 120 -0.68 -33.29 7.73
N THR A 121 -1.42 -34.05 6.91
CA THR A 121 -1.09 -34.21 5.48
C THR A 121 -1.78 -33.17 4.59
N SER A 122 -2.92 -32.59 4.97
CA SER A 122 -3.62 -31.55 4.18
C SER A 122 -2.92 -30.19 4.25
N SER A 123 -2.50 -29.79 5.46
CA SER A 123 -1.94 -28.45 5.70
C SER A 123 -0.56 -28.22 5.05
N SER A 124 0.23 -29.27 4.85
CA SER A 124 1.52 -29.22 4.14
C SER A 124 1.36 -28.86 2.66
N SER A 125 0.35 -29.45 2.01
CA SER A 125 0.05 -29.22 0.60
C SER A 125 -0.51 -27.81 0.36
N GLU A 126 -1.43 -27.35 1.22
CA GLU A 126 -1.98 -25.99 1.16
C GLU A 126 -0.91 -24.94 1.49
N PHE A 127 -0.04 -25.20 2.47
CA PHE A 127 1.09 -24.32 2.78
C PHE A 127 2.07 -24.19 1.61
N SER A 128 2.40 -25.29 0.93
CA SER A 128 3.24 -25.25 -0.27
C SER A 128 2.58 -24.45 -1.39
N SER A 129 1.28 -24.66 -1.64
CA SER A 129 0.53 -23.92 -2.65
C SER A 129 0.46 -22.41 -2.34
N LEU A 130 0.27 -22.03 -1.07
CA LEU A 130 0.27 -20.62 -0.65
C LEU A 130 1.65 -19.96 -0.74
N VAL A 131 2.73 -20.72 -0.54
CA VAL A 131 4.11 -20.24 -0.71
C VAL A 131 4.40 -19.99 -2.19
N ASP A 132 3.99 -20.90 -3.07
CA ASP A 132 4.12 -20.76 -4.51
C ASP A 132 3.27 -19.58 -5.04
N GLU A 133 2.06 -19.43 -4.52
CA GLU A 133 1.19 -18.31 -4.85
C GLU A 133 1.78 -16.97 -4.40
N ASN A 134 2.35 -16.89 -3.21
CA ASN A 134 3.05 -15.69 -2.75
C ASN A 134 4.27 -15.36 -3.61
N LYS A 135 4.99 -16.38 -4.09
CA LYS A 135 6.13 -16.18 -4.99
C LYS A 135 5.68 -15.62 -6.33
N ARG A 136 4.57 -16.15 -6.87
CA ARG A 136 3.92 -15.67 -8.09
C ARG A 136 3.42 -14.24 -7.94
N LEU A 137 2.66 -13.94 -6.89
CA LEU A 137 2.15 -12.60 -6.60
C LEU A 137 3.28 -11.58 -6.38
N LYS A 138 4.41 -11.98 -5.78
CA LYS A 138 5.59 -11.12 -5.69
C LYS A 138 6.18 -10.80 -7.05
N GLN A 139 6.22 -11.78 -7.95
CA GLN A 139 6.71 -11.58 -9.31
C GLN A 139 5.78 -10.65 -10.11
N GLU A 140 4.47 -10.89 -10.04
CA GLU A 140 3.45 -10.05 -10.68
C GLU A 140 3.47 -8.61 -10.15
N ASN A 141 3.56 -8.42 -8.82
CA ASN A 141 3.74 -7.09 -8.23
C ASN A 141 5.03 -6.41 -8.70
N GLY A 142 6.10 -7.17 -8.94
CA GLY A 142 7.33 -6.65 -9.53
C GLY A 142 7.13 -6.17 -10.97
N VAL A 143 6.43 -6.96 -11.79
CA VAL A 143 6.09 -6.59 -13.17
C VAL A 143 5.20 -5.34 -13.19
N LEU A 144 4.12 -5.32 -12.40
CA LEU A 144 3.21 -4.17 -12.29
C LEU A 144 3.93 -2.91 -11.82
N SER A 145 4.87 -3.03 -10.87
CA SER A 145 5.69 -1.90 -10.42
C SER A 145 6.60 -1.36 -11.53
N SER A 146 7.17 -2.26 -12.35
CA SER A 146 7.95 -1.90 -13.54
C SER A 146 7.09 -1.20 -14.60
N GLU A 147 5.90 -1.73 -14.88
CA GLU A 147 4.95 -1.13 -15.82
C GLU A 147 4.49 0.26 -15.36
N LEU A 148 4.17 0.41 -14.08
CA LEU A 148 3.80 1.70 -13.49
C LEU A 148 4.93 2.71 -13.63
N THR A 149 6.18 2.28 -13.43
CA THR A 149 7.37 3.13 -13.60
C THR A 149 7.55 3.54 -15.07
N SER A 150 7.33 2.61 -16.00
CA SER A 150 7.37 2.87 -17.45
C SER A 150 6.29 3.87 -17.87
N MET A 151 5.05 3.69 -17.39
CA MET A 151 3.93 4.59 -17.68
C MET A 151 4.16 5.98 -17.10
N LYS A 152 4.66 6.08 -15.86
CA LYS A 152 5.06 7.36 -15.26
C LYS A 152 6.11 8.10 -16.09
N ARG A 153 7.09 7.37 -16.64
CA ARG A 153 8.11 7.94 -17.54
C ARG A 153 7.47 8.50 -18.83
N LYS A 154 6.62 7.72 -19.49
CA LYS A 154 5.93 8.16 -20.72
C LYS A 154 5.05 9.39 -20.50
N CYS A 155 4.30 9.43 -19.39
CA CYS A 155 3.51 10.61 -19.04
C CYS A 155 4.39 11.85 -18.82
N LYS A 156 5.55 11.68 -18.17
CA LYS A 156 6.52 12.77 -18.00
C LYS A 156 7.11 13.25 -19.32
N GLU A 157 7.44 12.34 -20.24
CA GLU A 157 7.92 12.67 -21.58
C GLU A 157 6.87 13.44 -22.39
N LEU A 158 5.61 13.02 -22.33
CA LEU A 158 4.50 13.73 -22.98
C LEU A 158 4.31 15.14 -22.40
N LEU A 159 4.40 15.28 -21.07
CA LEU A 159 4.31 16.59 -20.41
C LEU A 159 5.47 17.51 -20.82
N ASP A 160 6.70 16.99 -20.88
CA ASP A 160 7.87 17.75 -21.34
C ASP A 160 7.73 18.19 -22.81
N LEU A 161 7.17 17.32 -23.66
CA LEU A 161 6.88 17.65 -25.05
C LEU A 161 5.85 18.78 -25.16
N VAL A 162 4.74 18.67 -24.42
CA VAL A 162 3.70 19.73 -24.37
C VAL A 162 4.28 21.05 -23.87
N ALA A 163 5.14 21.02 -22.85
CA ALA A 163 5.81 22.22 -22.34
C ALA A 163 6.71 22.87 -23.41
N LYS A 164 7.50 22.07 -24.15
CA LYS A 164 8.35 22.55 -25.24
C LYS A 164 7.56 23.20 -26.38
N TYR A 165 6.40 22.64 -26.74
CA TYR A 165 5.53 23.23 -27.76
C TYR A 165 4.73 24.44 -27.27
N GLY A 166 4.51 24.58 -25.95
CA GLY A 166 4.02 25.81 -25.35
C GLY A 166 5.03 26.95 -25.51
N ASP A 167 6.30 26.68 -25.24
CA ASP A 167 7.40 27.67 -25.23
C ASP A 167 7.89 28.08 -26.63
N SER A 168 7.85 27.17 -27.60
CA SER A 168 8.23 27.47 -29.00
C SER A 168 7.17 28.31 -29.75
N ALA A 169 5.91 28.30 -29.30
CA ALA A 169 4.87 29.14 -29.87
C ALA A 169 4.92 30.59 -29.38
N GLU A 170 5.53 30.86 -28.23
CA GLU A 170 5.74 32.24 -27.75
C GLU A 170 6.85 32.94 -28.54
N LYS A 171 7.86 32.21 -29.00
CA LYS A 171 8.93 32.74 -29.88
C LYS A 171 8.47 32.99 -31.32
N GLU A 172 7.62 32.12 -31.87
CA GLU A 172 7.04 32.37 -33.21
C GLU A 172 5.95 33.46 -33.20
N GLU A 173 5.25 33.68 -32.08
CA GLU A 173 4.31 34.81 -31.94
C GLU A 173 5.03 36.17 -31.89
N GLU A 174 6.24 36.27 -31.31
CA GLU A 174 6.97 37.55 -31.27
C GLU A 174 7.47 37.97 -32.66
N ASP A 175 7.91 37.01 -33.49
CA ASP A 175 8.30 37.29 -34.89
C ASP A 175 7.08 37.51 -35.79
N ASN A 176 5.98 36.77 -35.62
CA ASN A 176 4.74 37.02 -36.39
C ASN A 176 4.04 38.33 -35.98
N GLU A 177 4.08 38.74 -34.71
CA GLU A 177 3.51 40.03 -34.27
C GLU A 177 4.33 41.24 -34.76
N ARG A 178 5.60 41.04 -35.11
CA ARG A 178 6.41 42.03 -35.84
C ARG A 178 6.05 42.09 -37.32
N VAL A 179 5.73 40.95 -37.95
CA VAL A 179 5.35 40.85 -39.38
C VAL A 179 3.91 41.30 -39.65
N LEU A 180 2.98 41.13 -38.70
CA LEU A 180 1.56 41.47 -38.84
C LEU A 180 1.22 42.96 -38.66
N LYS A 181 2.22 43.82 -38.37
CA LYS A 181 2.07 45.27 -38.27
C LYS A 181 2.40 45.93 -39.62
N LEU A 182 1.39 46.21 -40.43
CA LEU A 182 1.55 47.08 -41.60
C LEU A 182 1.29 48.53 -41.18
N PHE A 183 2.32 49.39 -41.28
CA PHE A 183 2.27 50.80 -40.86
C PHE A 183 1.89 51.02 -39.38
N GLY A 184 2.28 50.11 -38.48
CA GLY A 184 2.05 50.27 -37.05
C GLY A 184 0.59 50.03 -36.59
N VAL A 185 -0.28 49.58 -37.50
CA VAL A 185 -1.67 49.20 -37.18
C VAL A 185 -1.74 47.68 -37.03
N ARG A 186 -2.32 47.22 -35.91
CA ARG A 186 -2.54 45.79 -35.62
C ARG A 186 -3.74 45.29 -36.43
N LEU A 187 -3.52 44.38 -37.37
CA LEU A 187 -4.62 43.66 -38.03
C LEU A 187 -5.17 42.61 -37.05
N GLU A 188 -6.37 42.80 -36.51
CA GLU A 188 -7.01 41.78 -35.66
C GLU A 188 -7.79 40.79 -36.53
N VAL A 189 -7.31 39.54 -36.63
CA VAL A 189 -8.09 38.43 -37.18
C VAL A 189 -8.96 37.84 -36.06
N THR A 190 -10.27 37.87 -36.24
CA THR A 190 -11.30 37.48 -35.25
C THR A 190 -11.17 36.05 -34.70
N GLY A 191 -10.37 35.18 -35.33
CA GLY A 191 -10.05 33.83 -34.84
C GLY A 191 -8.79 33.70 -33.96
N GLU A 192 -7.94 34.71 -33.87
CA GLU A 192 -6.69 34.63 -33.09
C GLU A 192 -6.91 34.73 -31.58
N ARG A 193 -7.82 35.61 -31.12
CA ARG A 193 -8.12 35.76 -29.69
C ARG A 193 -8.67 34.47 -29.06
N GLU A 194 -9.51 33.74 -29.79
CA GLU A 194 -10.07 32.49 -29.29
C GLU A 194 -9.01 31.38 -29.23
N ARG A 195 -8.09 31.32 -30.20
CA ARG A 195 -6.95 30.40 -30.17
C ARG A 195 -5.98 30.72 -29.03
N LYS A 196 -5.70 32.01 -28.78
CA LYS A 196 -4.88 32.45 -27.64
C LYS A 196 -5.50 32.07 -26.30
N ARG A 197 -6.83 32.24 -26.15
CA ARG A 197 -7.56 31.83 -24.93
C ARG A 197 -7.52 30.33 -24.69
N LYS A 198 -7.78 29.52 -25.73
CA LYS A 198 -7.70 28.05 -25.64
C LYS A 198 -6.28 27.56 -25.32
N ARG A 199 -5.25 28.19 -25.87
CA ARG A 199 -3.84 27.88 -25.53
C ARG A 199 -3.49 28.23 -24.09
N ALA A 200 -3.92 29.40 -23.62
CA ALA A 200 -3.70 29.80 -22.22
C ALA A 200 -4.39 28.85 -21.23
N GLU A 201 -5.60 28.38 -21.55
CA GLU A 201 -6.30 27.35 -20.75
C GLU A 201 -5.55 26.01 -20.73
N ILE A 202 -5.05 25.55 -21.89
CA ILE A 202 -4.28 24.30 -21.97
C ILE A 202 -2.97 24.39 -21.17
N SER A 203 -2.25 25.52 -21.29
CA SER A 203 -1.02 25.78 -20.54
C SER A 203 -1.26 25.86 -19.02
N ALA A 204 -2.32 26.57 -18.60
CA ALA A 204 -2.71 26.64 -17.19
C ALA A 204 -3.08 25.26 -16.64
N THR A 205 -3.81 24.46 -17.42
CA THR A 205 -4.21 23.10 -17.03
C THR A 205 -2.99 22.16 -16.90
N ALA A 206 -2.04 22.24 -17.83
CA ALA A 206 -0.81 21.46 -17.78
C ALA A 206 0.04 21.79 -16.54
N ASN A 207 0.16 23.07 -16.17
CA ASN A 207 0.88 23.51 -14.98
C ASN A 207 0.23 23.03 -13.68
N VAL A 208 -1.10 23.02 -13.60
CA VAL A 208 -1.83 22.48 -12.45
C VAL A 208 -1.59 20.97 -12.31
N LEU A 209 -1.64 20.21 -13.40
CA LEU A 209 -1.38 18.76 -13.39
C LEU A 209 0.06 18.43 -13.00
N LEU A 210 1.05 19.22 -13.46
CA LEU A 210 2.46 19.10 -13.06
C LEU A 210 2.65 19.31 -11.55
N SER A 211 1.92 20.25 -10.94
CA SER A 211 2.01 20.52 -9.51
C SER A 211 1.41 19.41 -8.62
N GLN A 212 0.44 18.66 -9.15
CA GLN A 212 -0.25 17.60 -8.44
C GLN A 212 0.49 16.25 -8.53
N ALA A 213 1.30 16.03 -9.57
CA ALA A 213 2.05 14.80 -9.77
C ALA A 213 3.34 14.68 -8.91
N CYS A 214 3.76 15.76 -8.23
CA CYS A 214 4.98 15.83 -7.40
C CYS A 214 4.74 15.65 -5.89
N LYS A 215 3.55 15.22 -5.45
CA LYS A 215 3.22 14.88 -4.06
C LYS A 215 2.79 13.42 -3.95
#